data_AF-A0A0A2J6D4-F1
#
_entry.id   AF-A0A0A2J6D4-F1
#
_cell.length_a   1.000
_cell.length_b   1.000
_cell.length_c   1.000
_cell.angle_alpha   90.00
_cell.angle_beta   90.00
_cell.angle_gamma   90.00
#
_symmetry.space_group_name_H-M   'P 1'
#
loop_
_entity.id
_entity.type
_entity.pdbx_description
1 polymer ?
#
loop_
_entity_poly.entity_id
_entity_poly.type
_entity_poly.pdbx_seq_one_letter_code
_entity_poly.pdbx_strand_id
1 'polypeptide(L)'
;MREECLGYRDEWALVFRDQTDHTIKRSKKIETESATDKLPSPARRLNPSADEIGVNYFFRNFVVDQTSSRGCLNYIPSVFRDDGGHPTLVASMAAVGLVALANSTQQSELASIARAKYTEAIHNVNTALASPIDSLKDSTLMSVISLGVFEHVSEHKSWIRHVHGAAALVLARGKGQFTSPASILMFNQVRADLVLACVHGEKPFPKDMIELQEEAAKHTDASSAFWLLGVLGTRCANLLMGVRENKTVSFWPEYLNEATIIESDLQYSVELLAIQEPYTTTHDSGGASRMIYNGRIDLYKDSWAIRVWNNLRNLYMIVCEIRLYLLKKILVTDPTLTLAFQESLKLKLQITKQTLSKLGDDILATIPQALGFLSSVSELCPSVDLSFQGSVSGGYILTWCLYMVGKCPATKGETRKWVIQRLQDFGWNMGISIALRLVEDIVKIDQLAS
;
A
#
# COMPACT_ATOMS: atom_id res chain seq x y z
N MET A 1 -68.56 32.93 -65.44
CA MET A 1 -68.97 31.95 -64.42
C MET A 1 -67.96 32.06 -63.28
N ARG A 2 -68.42 32.21 -62.04
CA ARG A 2 -67.59 32.55 -60.87
C ARG A 2 -66.69 31.37 -60.50
N GLU A 3 -65.42 31.65 -60.19
CA GLU A 3 -64.52 30.72 -59.53
C GLU A 3 -64.82 30.69 -58.02
N GLU A 4 -64.93 29.49 -57.46
CA GLU A 4 -65.06 29.23 -56.03
C GLU A 4 -63.73 28.63 -55.53
N CYS A 5 -63.10 29.31 -54.59
CA CYS A 5 -61.86 28.88 -53.96
C CYS A 5 -62.20 27.99 -52.75
N LEU A 6 -61.80 26.71 -52.77
CA LEU A 6 -61.85 25.82 -51.61
C LEU A 6 -60.42 25.64 -51.10
N GLY A 7 -60.23 25.94 -49.81
CA GLY A 7 -58.95 26.18 -49.15
C GLY A 7 -57.95 25.02 -49.07
N TYR A 8 -56.84 25.33 -48.39
CA TYR A 8 -55.63 24.54 -48.25
C TYR A 8 -55.87 23.08 -47.81
N ARG A 9 -55.15 22.15 -48.45
CA ARG A 9 -55.06 20.74 -48.03
C ARG A 9 -54.27 20.64 -46.73
N ASP A 10 -54.84 19.89 -45.78
CA ASP A 10 -54.24 19.49 -44.52
C ASP A 10 -53.07 18.51 -44.75
N GLU A 11 -51.85 18.90 -44.36
CA GLU A 11 -50.64 18.07 -44.48
C GLU A 11 -50.57 16.96 -43.42
N TRP A 12 -51.54 16.83 -42.51
CA TRP A 12 -51.56 15.77 -41.50
C TRP A 12 -52.33 14.50 -41.90
N ALA A 13 -52.89 14.44 -43.11
CA ALA A 13 -53.57 13.25 -43.62
C ALA A 13 -52.62 12.14 -44.13
N LEU A 14 -51.29 12.32 -44.03
CA LEU A 14 -50.32 11.30 -44.43
C LEU A 14 -49.90 10.41 -43.25
N VAL A 15 -50.67 9.33 -43.10
CA VAL A 15 -50.20 7.98 -42.74
C VAL A 15 -49.65 7.79 -41.32
N PHE A 16 -50.53 7.63 -40.34
CA PHE A 16 -50.26 6.75 -39.21
C PHE A 16 -50.60 5.31 -39.62
N ARG A 17 -49.58 4.47 -39.81
CA ARG A 17 -49.75 3.01 -40.00
C ARG A 17 -49.61 2.31 -38.65
N ASP A 18 -50.67 1.63 -38.23
CA ASP A 18 -50.65 0.71 -37.09
C ASP A 18 -49.76 -0.51 -37.41
N GLN A 19 -48.67 -0.67 -36.65
CA GLN A 19 -47.68 -1.74 -36.77
C GLN A 19 -47.86 -2.84 -35.70
N THR A 20 -48.95 -2.80 -34.95
CA THR A 20 -49.19 -3.69 -33.80
C THR A 20 -49.29 -5.15 -34.25
N ASP A 21 -50.02 -5.42 -35.33
CA ASP A 21 -50.20 -6.79 -35.84
C ASP A 21 -48.92 -7.41 -36.42
N HIS A 22 -48.06 -6.59 -37.03
CA HIS A 22 -46.80 -7.06 -37.61
C HIS A 22 -45.79 -7.42 -36.50
N THR A 23 -45.84 -6.70 -35.38
CA THR A 23 -45.02 -6.94 -34.20
C THR A 23 -45.48 -8.19 -33.44
N ILE A 24 -46.79 -8.41 -33.30
CA ILE A 24 -47.37 -9.60 -32.67
C ILE A 24 -47.05 -10.88 -33.47
N LYS A 25 -47.12 -10.83 -34.81
CA LYS A 25 -46.75 -11.99 -35.65
C LYS A 25 -45.26 -12.32 -35.55
N ARG A 26 -44.38 -11.33 -35.39
CA ARG A 26 -42.95 -11.54 -35.23
C ARG A 26 -42.60 -12.16 -33.88
N SER A 27 -43.25 -11.76 -32.78
CA SER A 27 -42.98 -12.36 -31.46
C SER A 27 -43.45 -13.82 -31.40
N LYS A 28 -44.65 -14.12 -31.95
CA LYS A 28 -45.18 -15.49 -31.97
C LYS A 28 -44.38 -16.44 -32.87
N LYS A 29 -43.76 -15.95 -33.95
CA LYS A 29 -42.90 -16.77 -34.81
C LYS A 29 -41.55 -17.11 -34.16
N ILE A 30 -41.03 -16.24 -33.30
CA ILE A 30 -39.79 -16.48 -32.54
C ILE A 30 -40.02 -17.52 -31.43
N GLU A 31 -41.23 -17.58 -30.84
CA GLU A 31 -41.58 -18.59 -29.83
C GLU A 31 -41.67 -20.01 -30.39
N THR A 32 -42.08 -20.19 -31.64
CA THR A 32 -42.26 -21.54 -32.23
C THR A 32 -40.98 -22.17 -32.77
N GLU A 33 -39.95 -21.38 -33.10
CA GLU A 33 -38.69 -21.88 -33.67
C GLU A 33 -37.58 -22.12 -32.61
N SER A 34 -37.82 -21.79 -31.34
CA SER A 34 -36.83 -21.90 -30.24
C SER A 34 -37.06 -23.12 -29.32
N ALA A 35 -37.49 -24.25 -29.87
CA ALA A 35 -37.76 -25.47 -29.12
C ALA A 35 -36.81 -26.63 -29.47
N THR A 36 -35.49 -26.42 -29.33
CA THR A 36 -34.45 -27.45 -29.02
C THR A 36 -33.07 -26.80 -29.05
N ASP A 37 -32.69 -26.16 -27.94
CA ASP A 37 -31.33 -26.17 -27.39
C ASP A 37 -31.35 -25.28 -26.14
N LYS A 38 -31.67 -25.91 -25.00
CA LYS A 38 -31.59 -25.25 -23.69
C LYS A 38 -30.11 -25.14 -23.31
N LEU A 39 -29.45 -24.06 -23.70
CA LEU A 39 -28.34 -23.56 -22.88
C LEU A 39 -28.88 -23.35 -21.46
N PRO A 40 -28.19 -23.82 -20.40
CA PRO A 40 -28.62 -23.54 -19.04
C PRO A 40 -28.62 -22.01 -18.87
N SER A 41 -29.79 -21.49 -18.52
CA SER A 41 -29.94 -20.10 -18.05
C SER A 41 -28.95 -19.91 -16.90
N PRO A 42 -28.15 -18.84 -16.85
CA PRO A 42 -27.29 -18.60 -15.70
C PRO A 42 -28.21 -18.45 -14.49
N ALA A 43 -28.18 -19.44 -13.59
CA ALA A 43 -28.91 -19.38 -12.35
C ALA A 43 -28.44 -18.11 -11.63
N ARG A 44 -29.32 -17.12 -11.53
CA ARG A 44 -29.09 -15.91 -10.74
C ARG A 44 -28.99 -16.39 -9.28
N ARG A 45 -27.78 -16.67 -8.81
CA ARG A 45 -27.54 -17.00 -7.40
C ARG A 45 -27.92 -15.76 -6.60
N LEU A 46 -28.94 -15.88 -5.74
CA LEU A 46 -29.42 -14.77 -4.92
C LEU A 46 -28.44 -14.39 -3.81
N ASN A 47 -27.44 -15.23 -3.53
CA ASN A 47 -26.35 -14.96 -2.59
C ASN A 47 -25.00 -14.99 -3.33
N PRO A 48 -24.13 -13.98 -3.13
CA PRO A 48 -22.79 -13.97 -3.69
C PRO A 48 -21.96 -15.12 -3.11
N SER A 49 -21.12 -15.73 -3.94
CA SER A 49 -20.15 -16.73 -3.52
C SER A 49 -19.06 -16.13 -2.62
N ALA A 50 -18.35 -16.98 -1.87
CA ALA A 50 -17.22 -16.55 -1.07
C ALA A 50 -16.12 -15.86 -1.91
N ASP A 51 -15.92 -16.31 -3.15
CA ASP A 51 -14.99 -15.69 -4.09
C ASP A 51 -15.44 -14.27 -4.45
N GLU A 52 -16.72 -14.09 -4.81
CA GLU A 52 -17.27 -12.76 -5.13
C GLU A 52 -17.20 -11.82 -3.92
N ILE A 53 -17.54 -12.29 -2.72
CA ILE A 53 -17.44 -11.48 -1.50
C ILE A 53 -15.99 -11.06 -1.25
N GLY A 54 -15.06 -12.01 -1.26
CA GLY A 54 -13.65 -11.78 -1.00
C GLY A 54 -13.02 -10.85 -2.02
N VAL A 55 -13.18 -11.14 -3.31
CA VAL A 55 -12.61 -10.33 -4.41
C VAL A 55 -13.17 -8.90 -4.38
N ASN A 56 -14.47 -8.71 -4.16
CA ASN A 56 -15.04 -7.37 -4.06
C ASN A 56 -14.53 -6.61 -2.83
N TYR A 57 -14.42 -7.28 -1.68
CA TYR A 57 -13.85 -6.65 -0.49
C TYR A 57 -12.37 -6.28 -0.69
N PHE A 58 -11.62 -7.13 -1.40
CA PHE A 58 -10.23 -6.88 -1.77
C PHE A 58 -10.11 -5.64 -2.66
N PHE A 59 -10.88 -5.57 -3.76
CA PHE A 59 -10.87 -4.40 -4.65
C PHE A 59 -11.23 -3.12 -3.90
N ARG A 60 -12.26 -3.15 -3.05
CA ARG A 60 -12.71 -1.98 -2.30
C ARG A 60 -11.65 -1.44 -1.34
N ASN A 61 -10.90 -2.32 -0.67
CA ASN A 61 -10.06 -1.92 0.46
C ASN A 61 -8.56 -1.88 0.12
N PHE A 62 -8.09 -2.67 -0.83
CA PHE A 62 -6.68 -2.78 -1.18
C PHE A 62 -6.33 -2.18 -2.54
N VAL A 63 -7.30 -2.08 -3.46
CA VAL A 63 -7.10 -1.49 -4.78
C VAL A 63 -7.71 -0.08 -4.80
N VAL A 64 -6.92 0.91 -4.39
CA VAL A 64 -7.39 2.30 -4.30
C VAL A 64 -7.21 3.03 -5.63
N ASP A 65 -8.23 3.80 -6.02
CA ASP A 65 -8.32 4.71 -7.16
C ASP A 65 -8.25 4.02 -8.55
N GLN A 66 -9.44 3.77 -9.12
CA GLN A 66 -9.60 3.08 -10.41
C GLN A 66 -9.22 3.95 -11.63
N THR A 67 -8.79 5.20 -11.43
CA THR A 67 -8.72 6.19 -12.52
C THR A 67 -7.30 6.53 -13.01
N SER A 68 -6.21 6.01 -12.41
CA SER A 68 -4.84 6.21 -12.93
C SER A 68 -3.79 5.28 -12.31
N SER A 69 -2.54 5.36 -12.76
CA SER A 69 -1.32 4.66 -12.30
C SER A 69 -0.95 4.87 -10.80
N ARG A 70 -1.90 5.26 -9.96
CA ARG A 70 -1.79 5.55 -8.52
C ARG A 70 -2.49 4.47 -7.69
N GLY A 71 -2.01 4.19 -6.48
CA GLY A 71 -2.68 3.27 -5.54
C GLY A 71 -1.87 2.01 -5.13
N CYS A 72 -2.35 1.33 -4.09
CA CYS A 72 -1.82 0.02 -3.70
C CYS A 72 -2.41 -1.06 -4.63
N LEU A 73 -1.57 -1.97 -5.13
CA LEU A 73 -2.00 -3.06 -6.02
C LEU A 73 -2.86 -2.61 -7.21
N ASN A 74 -2.66 -1.37 -7.66
CA ASN A 74 -3.44 -0.70 -8.71
C ASN A 74 -3.24 -1.28 -10.12
N TYR A 75 -2.26 -2.16 -10.29
CA TYR A 75 -2.06 -2.98 -11.48
C TYR A 75 -3.02 -4.16 -11.58
N ILE A 76 -3.69 -4.54 -10.48
CA ILE A 76 -4.56 -5.72 -10.45
C ILE A 76 -5.74 -5.56 -11.40
N PRO A 77 -6.50 -4.44 -11.46
CA PRO A 77 -7.63 -4.31 -12.38
C PRO A 77 -7.27 -4.50 -13.85
N SER A 78 -6.12 -3.99 -14.32
CA SER A 78 -5.72 -4.14 -15.72
C SER A 78 -5.39 -5.59 -16.05
N VAL A 79 -4.55 -6.24 -15.24
CA VAL A 79 -4.21 -7.65 -15.44
C VAL A 79 -5.40 -8.56 -15.18
N PHE A 80 -6.29 -8.16 -14.27
CA PHE A 80 -7.50 -8.92 -14.01
C PHE A 80 -8.46 -8.92 -15.22
N ARG A 81 -8.49 -7.84 -16.02
CA ARG A 81 -9.26 -7.82 -17.27
C ARG A 81 -8.60 -8.63 -18.38
N ASP A 82 -7.28 -8.57 -18.48
CA ASP A 82 -6.54 -9.17 -19.59
C ASP A 82 -6.26 -10.68 -19.39
N ASP A 83 -6.13 -11.14 -18.14
CA ASP A 83 -5.80 -12.53 -17.77
C ASP A 83 -6.51 -13.00 -16.46
N GLY A 84 -7.35 -12.16 -15.83
CA GLY A 84 -7.82 -12.33 -14.44
C GLY A 84 -8.98 -13.26 -14.18
N GLY A 85 -9.49 -13.95 -15.19
CA GLY A 85 -10.30 -15.15 -14.94
C GLY A 85 -9.49 -16.29 -14.32
N HIS A 86 -8.15 -16.16 -14.20
CA HIS A 86 -7.29 -17.24 -13.73
C HIS A 86 -7.64 -17.63 -12.27
N PRO A 87 -8.01 -18.91 -12.01
CA PRO A 87 -8.45 -19.36 -10.69
C PRO A 87 -7.45 -19.06 -9.56
N THR A 88 -6.14 -19.09 -9.85
CA THR A 88 -5.08 -18.73 -8.88
C THR A 88 -5.22 -17.31 -8.34
N LEU A 89 -5.46 -16.33 -9.22
CA LEU A 89 -5.53 -14.93 -8.83
C LEU A 89 -6.82 -14.65 -8.06
N VAL A 90 -7.94 -15.21 -8.53
CA VAL A 90 -9.24 -15.14 -7.83
C VAL A 90 -9.14 -15.70 -6.42
N ALA A 91 -8.61 -16.92 -6.25
CA ALA A 91 -8.47 -17.55 -4.94
C ALA A 91 -7.57 -16.72 -4.00
N SER A 92 -6.48 -16.15 -4.52
CA SER A 92 -5.55 -15.31 -3.74
C SER A 92 -6.21 -14.02 -3.25
N MET A 93 -6.91 -13.30 -4.14
CA MET A 93 -7.63 -12.08 -3.77
C MET A 93 -8.82 -12.37 -2.84
N ALA A 94 -9.55 -13.45 -3.10
CA ALA A 94 -10.64 -13.89 -2.23
C ALA A 94 -10.14 -14.18 -0.81
N ALA A 95 -9.01 -14.88 -0.68
CA ALA A 95 -8.39 -15.15 0.62
C ALA A 95 -8.08 -13.86 1.39
N VAL A 96 -7.42 -12.89 0.75
CA VAL A 96 -7.06 -11.59 1.38
C VAL A 96 -8.32 -10.81 1.77
N GLY A 97 -9.28 -10.68 0.85
CA GLY A 97 -10.49 -9.93 1.13
C GLY A 97 -11.35 -10.55 2.23
N LEU A 98 -11.47 -11.89 2.26
CA LEU A 98 -12.23 -12.60 3.29
C LEU A 98 -11.55 -12.50 4.66
N VAL A 99 -10.22 -12.60 4.75
CA VAL A 99 -9.56 -12.44 6.06
C VAL A 99 -9.63 -11.01 6.57
N ALA A 100 -9.51 -10.02 5.69
CA ALA A 100 -9.69 -8.62 6.06
C ALA A 100 -11.14 -8.32 6.50
N LEU A 101 -12.12 -8.91 5.82
CA LEU A 101 -13.53 -8.83 6.22
C LEU A 101 -13.80 -9.55 7.54
N ALA A 102 -13.20 -10.72 7.75
CA ALA A 102 -13.30 -11.48 9.00
C ALA A 102 -12.75 -10.67 10.19
N ASN A 103 -11.59 -10.03 10.01
CA ASN A 103 -10.93 -9.23 11.03
C ASN A 103 -11.72 -7.97 11.40
N SER A 104 -12.26 -7.27 10.40
CA SER A 104 -13.13 -6.10 10.63
C SER A 104 -14.45 -6.54 11.28
N THR A 105 -15.16 -7.50 10.72
CA THR A 105 -16.48 -7.91 11.26
C THR A 105 -16.43 -8.82 12.49
N GLN A 106 -15.24 -9.24 12.93
CA GLN A 106 -15.03 -10.23 13.99
C GLN A 106 -15.76 -11.57 13.75
N GLN A 107 -15.86 -12.00 12.49
CA GLN A 107 -16.54 -13.23 12.08
C GLN A 107 -15.56 -14.37 11.83
N SER A 108 -15.49 -15.31 12.78
CA SER A 108 -14.51 -16.43 12.75
C SER A 108 -14.73 -17.41 11.58
N GLU A 109 -15.97 -17.53 11.11
CA GLU A 109 -16.38 -18.37 9.99
C GLU A 109 -15.73 -17.89 8.69
N LEU A 110 -15.73 -16.58 8.45
CA LEU A 110 -15.08 -15.97 7.29
C LEU A 110 -13.57 -16.20 7.30
N ALA A 111 -12.93 -16.17 8.47
CA ALA A 111 -11.51 -16.49 8.60
C ALA A 111 -11.21 -17.96 8.21
N SER A 112 -12.13 -18.89 8.51
CA SER A 112 -12.00 -20.29 8.08
C SER A 112 -12.08 -20.44 6.57
N ILE A 113 -13.04 -19.75 5.94
CA ILE A 113 -13.18 -19.74 4.47
C ILE A 113 -11.96 -19.09 3.82
N ALA A 114 -11.45 -18.00 4.40
CA ALA A 114 -10.25 -17.31 3.93
C ALA A 114 -9.02 -18.24 3.94
N ARG A 115 -8.85 -19.06 4.99
CA ARG A 115 -7.78 -20.08 5.06
C ARG A 115 -7.93 -21.18 4.02
N ALA A 116 -9.17 -21.62 3.74
CA ALA A 116 -9.43 -22.59 2.68
C ALA A 116 -9.02 -22.01 1.31
N LYS A 117 -9.40 -20.75 1.04
CA LYS A 117 -9.02 -20.03 -0.19
C LYS A 117 -7.53 -19.77 -0.31
N TYR A 118 -6.87 -19.44 0.79
CA TYR A 118 -5.41 -19.33 0.84
C TYR A 118 -4.74 -20.66 0.48
N THR A 119 -5.24 -21.79 1.00
CA THR A 119 -4.71 -23.13 0.69
C THR A 119 -4.92 -23.49 -0.79
N GLU A 120 -6.11 -23.19 -1.33
CA GLU A 120 -6.42 -23.34 -2.75
C GLU A 120 -5.46 -22.53 -3.62
N ALA A 121 -5.24 -21.26 -3.27
CA ALA A 121 -4.31 -20.37 -3.96
C ALA A 121 -2.86 -20.90 -3.94
N ILE A 122 -2.38 -21.40 -2.81
CA ILE A 122 -1.04 -22.02 -2.71
C ILE A 122 -0.92 -23.23 -3.64
N HIS A 123 -1.93 -24.10 -3.70
CA HIS A 123 -1.93 -25.24 -4.61
C HIS A 123 -1.87 -24.80 -6.08
N ASN A 124 -2.69 -23.81 -6.44
CA ASN A 124 -2.73 -23.25 -7.78
C ASN A 124 -1.42 -22.55 -8.16
N VAL A 125 -0.79 -21.81 -7.24
CA VAL A 125 0.54 -21.21 -7.42
C VAL A 125 1.59 -22.28 -7.64
N ASN A 126 1.64 -23.33 -6.81
CA ASN A 126 2.60 -24.42 -6.98
C ASN A 126 2.48 -25.11 -8.34
N THR A 127 1.25 -25.27 -8.84
CA THR A 127 0.99 -25.80 -10.18
C THR A 127 1.54 -24.86 -11.26
N ALA A 128 1.29 -23.55 -11.15
CA ALA A 128 1.81 -22.56 -12.08
C ALA A 128 3.34 -22.49 -12.06
N LEU A 129 3.96 -22.59 -10.88
CA LEU A 129 5.41 -22.58 -10.71
C LEU A 129 6.10 -23.81 -11.33
N ALA A 130 5.41 -24.94 -11.45
CA ALA A 130 5.93 -26.13 -12.12
C ALA A 130 6.00 -25.98 -13.65
N SER A 131 5.30 -25.00 -14.22
CA SER A 131 5.30 -24.70 -15.65
C SER A 131 6.27 -23.55 -15.98
N PRO A 132 7.21 -23.73 -16.92
CA PRO A 132 8.14 -22.67 -17.31
C PRO A 132 7.44 -21.48 -18.00
N ILE A 133 6.20 -21.67 -18.47
CA ILE A 133 5.41 -20.61 -19.10
C ILE A 133 4.53 -19.93 -18.05
N ASP A 134 3.78 -20.70 -17.25
CA ASP A 134 2.84 -20.11 -16.28
C ASP A 134 3.53 -19.43 -15.11
N SER A 135 4.74 -19.89 -14.73
CA SER A 135 5.53 -19.27 -13.68
C SER A 135 5.91 -17.81 -14.00
N LEU A 136 5.97 -17.43 -15.28
CA LEU A 136 6.35 -16.09 -15.73
C LEU A 136 5.16 -15.15 -15.95
N LYS A 137 3.92 -15.62 -15.77
CA LYS A 137 2.71 -14.81 -15.96
C LYS A 137 2.54 -13.76 -14.86
N ASP A 138 1.88 -12.65 -15.23
CA ASP A 138 1.46 -11.61 -14.28
C ASP A 138 0.55 -12.17 -13.20
N SER A 139 -0.42 -13.01 -13.57
CA SER A 139 -1.35 -13.65 -12.65
C SER A 139 -0.64 -14.47 -11.56
N THR A 140 0.45 -15.16 -11.90
CA THR A 140 1.28 -15.90 -10.93
C THR A 140 1.98 -14.96 -9.94
N LEU A 141 2.66 -13.92 -10.46
CA LEU A 141 3.34 -12.94 -9.60
C LEU A 141 2.36 -12.21 -8.67
N MET A 142 1.21 -11.76 -9.19
CA MET A 142 0.17 -11.11 -8.41
C MET A 142 -0.40 -12.02 -7.32
N SER A 143 -0.55 -13.32 -7.61
CA SER A 143 -1.01 -14.31 -6.64
C SER A 143 -0.01 -14.42 -5.50
N VAL A 144 1.29 -14.53 -5.78
CA VAL A 144 2.34 -14.58 -4.75
C VAL A 144 2.38 -13.30 -3.91
N ILE A 145 2.26 -12.11 -4.53
CA ILE A 145 2.17 -10.83 -3.80
C ILE A 145 0.94 -10.83 -2.88
N SER A 146 -0.22 -11.24 -3.40
CA SER A 146 -1.48 -11.28 -2.64
C SER A 146 -1.42 -12.26 -1.46
N LEU A 147 -0.77 -13.42 -1.63
CA LEU A 147 -0.52 -14.37 -0.54
C LEU A 147 0.39 -13.77 0.54
N GLY A 148 1.37 -12.95 0.16
CA GLY A 148 2.15 -12.16 1.11
C GLY A 148 1.29 -11.18 1.92
N VAL A 149 0.33 -10.50 1.28
CA VAL A 149 -0.64 -9.63 1.96
C VAL A 149 -1.53 -10.43 2.91
N PHE A 150 -2.03 -11.60 2.49
CA PHE A 150 -2.82 -12.48 3.35
C PHE A 150 -2.06 -12.83 4.63
N GLU A 151 -0.79 -13.24 4.51
CA GLU A 151 0.01 -13.64 5.66
C GLU A 151 0.33 -12.46 6.59
N HIS A 152 0.53 -11.27 6.02
CA HIS A 152 0.71 -10.07 6.80
C HIS A 152 -0.55 -9.72 7.60
N VAL A 153 -1.74 -9.84 7.00
CA VAL A 153 -3.04 -9.57 7.65
C VAL A 153 -3.41 -10.67 8.66
N SER A 154 -2.98 -11.91 8.45
CA SER A 154 -3.39 -13.09 9.24
C SER A 154 -2.34 -13.59 10.25
N GLU A 155 -1.34 -12.78 10.59
CA GLU A 155 -0.26 -13.09 11.56
C GLU A 155 0.73 -14.19 11.17
N HIS A 156 0.67 -14.71 9.96
CA HIS A 156 1.58 -15.77 9.55
C HIS A 156 3.01 -15.20 9.41
N LYS A 157 3.97 -15.81 10.13
CA LYS A 157 5.38 -15.40 10.18
C LYS A 157 6.15 -15.56 8.84
N SER A 158 5.44 -15.88 7.76
CA SER A 158 6.03 -16.33 6.50
C SER A 158 5.95 -15.27 5.38
N TRP A 159 5.43 -14.06 5.64
CA TRP A 159 5.24 -13.06 4.56
C TRP A 159 6.56 -12.74 3.84
N ILE A 160 7.68 -12.72 4.58
CA ILE A 160 9.04 -12.56 4.04
C ILE A 160 9.39 -13.66 3.02
N ARG A 161 8.89 -14.89 3.17
CA ARG A 161 9.08 -15.96 2.20
C ARG A 161 8.37 -15.67 0.88
N HIS A 162 7.14 -15.12 0.92
CA HIS A 162 6.44 -14.68 -0.29
C HIS A 162 7.14 -13.51 -0.97
N VAL A 163 7.68 -12.56 -0.20
CA VAL A 163 8.50 -11.47 -0.75
C VAL A 163 9.72 -12.02 -1.49
N HIS A 164 10.46 -12.97 -0.90
CA HIS A 164 11.58 -13.62 -1.58
C HIS A 164 11.12 -14.42 -2.80
N GLY A 165 9.98 -15.12 -2.73
CA GLY A 165 9.40 -15.82 -3.87
C GLY A 165 9.03 -14.87 -5.01
N ALA A 166 8.40 -13.74 -4.70
CA ALA A 166 8.07 -12.70 -5.66
C ALA A 166 9.33 -12.07 -6.29
N ALA A 167 10.38 -11.83 -5.49
CA ALA A 167 11.67 -11.36 -5.99
C ALA A 167 12.31 -12.38 -6.94
N ALA A 168 12.28 -13.68 -6.60
CA ALA A 168 12.77 -14.74 -7.48
C ALA A 168 12.00 -14.80 -8.80
N LEU A 169 10.68 -14.62 -8.78
CA LEU A 169 9.85 -14.53 -9.98
C LEU A 169 10.19 -13.30 -10.83
N VAL A 170 10.32 -12.13 -10.21
CA VAL A 170 10.75 -10.90 -10.90
C VAL A 170 12.11 -11.09 -11.58
N LEU A 171 13.06 -11.75 -10.91
CA LEU A 171 14.36 -12.08 -11.48
C LEU A 171 14.24 -13.06 -12.66
N ALA A 172 13.43 -14.11 -12.51
CA ALA A 172 13.19 -15.11 -13.57
C ALA A 172 12.55 -14.50 -14.83
N ARG A 173 11.66 -13.51 -14.66
CA ARG A 173 11.04 -12.76 -15.77
C ARG A 173 12.02 -11.86 -16.50
N GLY A 174 13.12 -11.46 -15.84
CA GLY A 174 14.24 -10.75 -16.45
C GLY A 174 13.91 -9.35 -16.97
N LYS A 175 14.82 -8.81 -17.77
CA LYS A 175 14.76 -7.41 -18.28
C LYS A 175 13.59 -7.16 -19.24
N GLY A 176 13.12 -8.20 -19.94
CA GLY A 176 12.03 -8.10 -20.90
C GLY A 176 10.64 -7.86 -20.28
N GLN A 177 10.51 -7.90 -18.95
CA GLN A 177 9.22 -7.71 -18.29
C GLN A 177 8.72 -6.26 -18.33
N PHE A 178 9.58 -5.26 -18.55
CA PHE A 178 9.22 -3.84 -18.45
C PHE A 178 8.50 -3.28 -19.69
N THR A 179 7.89 -4.14 -20.49
CA THR A 179 7.12 -3.77 -21.69
C THR A 179 5.71 -3.29 -21.38
N SER A 180 5.19 -3.56 -20.17
CA SER A 180 3.86 -3.11 -19.73
C SER A 180 3.92 -2.24 -18.46
N PRO A 181 3.08 -1.19 -18.35
CA PRO A 181 2.98 -0.38 -17.13
C PRO A 181 2.67 -1.21 -15.87
N ALA A 182 1.83 -2.25 -16.00
CA ALA A 182 1.49 -3.14 -14.90
C ALA A 182 2.73 -3.87 -14.34
N SER A 183 3.63 -4.34 -15.22
CA SER A 183 4.87 -5.02 -14.81
C SER A 183 5.82 -4.10 -14.06
N ILE A 184 5.90 -2.82 -14.45
CA ILE A 184 6.72 -1.82 -13.73
C ILE A 184 6.14 -1.56 -12.33
N LEU A 185 4.82 -1.47 -12.20
CA LEU A 185 4.17 -1.28 -10.90
C LEU A 185 4.32 -2.51 -9.99
N MET A 186 4.21 -3.73 -10.54
CA MET A 186 4.50 -4.97 -9.81
C MET A 186 5.96 -5.03 -9.35
N PHE A 187 6.90 -4.72 -10.24
CA PHE A 187 8.33 -4.64 -9.90
C PHE A 187 8.58 -3.67 -8.74
N ASN A 188 7.98 -2.47 -8.81
CA ASN A 188 8.11 -1.47 -7.74
C ASN A 188 7.52 -1.93 -6.41
N GLN A 189 6.40 -2.66 -6.43
CA GLN A 189 5.81 -3.25 -5.23
C GLN A 189 6.75 -4.30 -4.62
N VAL A 190 7.22 -5.27 -5.42
CA VAL A 190 8.17 -6.31 -4.95
C VAL A 190 9.46 -5.69 -4.44
N ARG A 191 9.98 -4.67 -5.11
CA ARG A 191 11.18 -3.93 -4.70
C ARG A 191 10.98 -3.27 -3.33
N ALA A 192 9.85 -2.59 -3.11
CA ALA A 192 9.54 -1.97 -1.83
C ALA A 192 9.40 -3.01 -0.70
N ASP A 193 8.71 -4.12 -0.96
CA ASP A 193 8.55 -5.20 0.01
C ASP A 193 9.89 -5.88 0.34
N LEU A 194 10.77 -6.02 -0.64
CA LEU A 194 12.11 -6.57 -0.45
C LEU A 194 13.01 -5.62 0.34
N VAL A 195 12.93 -4.30 0.11
CA VAL A 195 13.60 -3.29 0.96
C VAL A 195 13.16 -3.47 2.41
N LEU A 196 11.85 -3.56 2.66
CA LEU A 196 11.31 -3.78 4.00
C LEU A 196 11.85 -5.08 4.62
N ALA A 197 11.84 -6.19 3.86
CA ALA A 197 12.39 -7.47 4.31
C ALA A 197 13.89 -7.38 4.65
N CYS A 198 14.69 -6.63 3.89
CA CYS A 198 16.13 -6.45 4.17
C CYS A 198 16.36 -5.57 5.41
N VAL A 199 15.56 -4.51 5.61
CA VAL A 199 15.66 -3.64 6.78
C VAL A 199 15.38 -4.42 8.08
N HIS A 200 14.41 -5.33 8.06
CA HIS A 200 14.06 -6.19 9.20
C HIS A 200 14.89 -7.46 9.31
N GLY A 201 15.43 -7.94 8.20
CA GLY A 201 16.22 -9.15 8.15
C GLY A 201 17.71 -8.90 8.32
N GLU A 202 18.47 -9.98 8.14
CA GLU A 202 19.93 -10.00 8.16
C GLU A 202 20.51 -10.28 6.77
N LYS A 203 19.77 -9.91 5.71
CA LYS A 203 20.20 -10.13 4.32
C LYS A 203 20.33 -8.80 3.58
N PRO A 204 21.38 -8.63 2.75
CA PRO A 204 21.53 -7.46 1.91
C PRO A 204 20.49 -7.44 0.79
N PHE A 205 20.26 -6.26 0.23
CA PHE A 205 19.43 -6.12 -0.94
C PHE A 205 20.11 -6.80 -2.15
N PRO A 206 19.46 -7.71 -2.89
CA PRO A 206 20.12 -8.48 -3.95
C PRO A 206 20.67 -7.61 -5.07
N LYS A 207 21.90 -7.89 -5.53
CA LYS A 207 22.55 -7.16 -6.63
C LYS A 207 21.77 -7.28 -7.94
N ASP A 208 21.28 -8.47 -8.27
CA ASP A 208 20.51 -8.70 -9.49
C ASP A 208 19.21 -7.86 -9.52
N MET A 209 18.62 -7.56 -8.36
CA MET A 209 17.47 -6.66 -8.25
C MET A 209 17.86 -5.18 -8.50
N ILE A 210 19.10 -4.79 -8.18
CA ILE A 210 19.64 -3.45 -8.52
C ILE A 210 19.85 -3.35 -10.03
N GLU A 211 20.39 -4.38 -10.68
CA GLU A 211 20.53 -4.40 -12.14
C GLU A 211 19.17 -4.32 -12.85
N LEU A 212 18.15 -5.03 -12.33
CA LEU A 212 16.79 -4.88 -12.84
C LEU A 212 16.20 -3.49 -12.57
N GLN A 213 16.53 -2.85 -11.45
CA GLN A 213 16.12 -1.48 -11.18
C GLN A 213 16.70 -0.52 -12.21
N GLU A 214 17.98 -0.65 -12.57
CA GLU A 214 18.62 0.16 -13.60
C GLU A 214 17.98 -0.04 -14.98
N GLU A 215 17.59 -1.28 -15.30
CA GLU A 215 16.86 -1.55 -16.53
C GLU A 215 15.46 -0.91 -16.51
N ALA A 216 14.70 -1.12 -15.43
CA ALA A 216 13.36 -0.56 -15.26
C ALA A 216 13.34 0.98 -15.33
N ALA A 217 14.41 1.65 -14.88
CA ALA A 217 14.56 3.10 -14.97
C ALA A 217 14.46 3.64 -16.42
N LYS A 218 14.75 2.81 -17.43
CA LYS A 218 14.66 3.18 -18.85
C LYS A 218 13.22 3.18 -19.37
N HIS A 219 12.30 2.55 -18.65
CA HIS A 219 10.91 2.34 -19.07
C HIS A 219 9.91 3.13 -18.23
N THR A 220 10.38 3.99 -17.32
CA THR A 220 9.53 4.80 -16.42
C THR A 220 10.13 6.18 -16.16
N ASP A 221 9.37 7.04 -15.50
CA ASP A 221 9.88 8.36 -15.08
C ASP A 221 10.83 8.19 -13.87
N ALA A 222 12.11 8.02 -14.18
CA ALA A 222 13.18 7.90 -13.18
C ALA A 222 13.43 9.19 -12.39
N SER A 223 12.84 10.32 -12.80
CA SER A 223 12.93 11.60 -12.08
C SER A 223 11.78 11.80 -11.07
N SER A 224 10.77 10.93 -11.08
CA SER A 224 9.65 11.01 -10.14
C SER A 224 10.11 10.79 -8.69
N ALA A 225 9.49 11.50 -7.73
CA ALA A 225 9.80 11.34 -6.32
C ALA A 225 9.56 9.90 -5.85
N PHE A 226 8.53 9.23 -6.40
CA PHE A 226 8.24 7.82 -6.12
C PHE A 226 9.37 6.89 -6.57
N TRP A 227 9.92 7.09 -7.77
CA TRP A 227 11.02 6.28 -8.27
C TRP A 227 12.28 6.46 -7.41
N LEU A 228 12.66 7.72 -7.18
CA LEU A 228 13.81 8.11 -6.35
C LEU A 228 13.71 7.54 -4.94
N LEU A 229 12.52 7.60 -4.33
CA LEU A 229 12.26 7.01 -3.02
C LEU A 229 12.60 5.51 -2.99
N GLY A 230 12.21 4.76 -4.02
CA GLY A 230 12.56 3.35 -4.08
C GLY A 230 14.07 3.12 -4.23
N VAL A 231 14.78 3.96 -5.01
CA VAL A 231 16.26 3.89 -5.15
C VAL A 231 16.93 4.17 -3.80
N LEU A 232 16.44 5.17 -3.06
CA LEU A 232 16.92 5.47 -1.72
C LEU A 232 16.62 4.32 -0.75
N GLY A 233 15.50 3.63 -0.92
CA GLY A 233 15.15 2.42 -0.17
C GLY A 233 16.22 1.33 -0.26
N THR A 234 16.67 1.01 -1.48
CA THR A 234 17.68 -0.03 -1.70
C THR A 234 19.05 0.38 -1.15
N ARG A 235 19.45 1.64 -1.34
CA ARG A 235 20.68 2.21 -0.75
C ARG A 235 20.65 2.18 0.78
N CYS A 236 19.54 2.56 1.39
CA CYS A 236 19.36 2.53 2.84
C CYS A 236 19.45 1.11 3.41
N ALA A 237 18.80 0.13 2.77
CA ALA A 237 18.90 -1.27 3.18
C ALA A 237 20.34 -1.79 3.15
N ASN A 238 21.10 -1.46 2.10
CA ASN A 238 22.51 -1.84 1.97
C ASN A 238 23.39 -1.13 3.00
N LEU A 239 23.17 0.17 3.24
CA LEU A 239 23.87 0.93 4.28
C LEU A 239 23.63 0.30 5.66
N LEU A 240 22.37 0.01 6.01
CA LEU A 240 22.02 -0.59 7.28
C LEU A 240 22.72 -1.94 7.49
N MET A 241 22.75 -2.78 6.45
CA MET A 241 23.46 -4.06 6.49
C MET A 241 24.97 -3.88 6.67
N GLY A 242 25.59 -2.98 5.90
CA GLY A 242 27.01 -2.66 6.05
C GLY A 242 27.36 -2.19 7.47
N VAL A 243 26.53 -1.34 8.07
CA VAL A 243 26.72 -0.87 9.45
C VAL A 243 26.56 -1.99 10.48
N ARG A 244 25.61 -2.93 10.27
CA ARG A 244 25.40 -4.09 11.16
C ARG A 244 26.55 -5.09 11.09
N GLU A 245 27.06 -5.36 9.89
CA GLU A 245 28.14 -6.32 9.66
C GLU A 245 29.53 -5.75 9.97
N ASN A 246 29.65 -4.43 10.13
CA ASN A 246 30.93 -3.80 10.40
C ASN A 246 31.52 -4.23 11.76
N LYS A 247 32.61 -4.99 11.68
CA LYS A 247 33.40 -5.43 12.85
C LYS A 247 34.60 -4.53 13.13
N THR A 248 34.92 -3.60 12.23
CA THR A 248 36.15 -2.81 12.27
C THR A 248 35.86 -1.35 12.58
N VAL A 249 36.51 -0.81 13.62
CA VAL A 249 36.26 0.56 14.11
C VAL A 249 36.61 1.64 13.07
N SER A 250 37.51 1.35 12.13
CA SER A 250 37.99 2.34 11.16
C SER A 250 36.96 2.78 10.12
N PHE A 251 35.88 2.02 9.88
CA PHE A 251 34.94 2.30 8.79
C PHE A 251 33.72 3.15 9.16
N TRP A 252 33.58 3.57 10.43
CA TRP A 252 32.43 4.38 10.85
C TRP A 252 32.30 5.73 10.12
N PRO A 253 33.40 6.48 9.86
CA PRO A 253 33.32 7.74 9.12
C PRO A 253 32.79 7.58 7.69
N GLU A 254 33.16 6.52 6.98
CA GLU A 254 32.70 6.22 5.62
C GLU A 254 31.19 5.93 5.60
N TYR A 255 30.70 5.12 6.54
CA TYR A 255 29.26 4.89 6.67
C TYR A 255 28.51 6.17 7.05
N LEU A 256 29.11 7.03 7.89
CA LEU A 256 28.51 8.32 8.24
C LEU A 256 28.43 9.24 7.02
N ASN A 257 29.45 9.23 6.16
CA ASN A 257 29.44 9.97 4.91
C ASN A 257 28.33 9.48 3.97
N GLU A 258 28.22 8.17 3.76
CA GLU A 258 27.13 7.60 2.93
C GLU A 258 25.74 7.93 3.51
N ALA A 259 25.57 7.81 4.83
CA ALA A 259 24.33 8.20 5.49
C ALA A 259 24.02 9.70 5.35
N THR A 260 25.05 10.54 5.21
CA THR A 260 24.89 11.98 4.96
C THR A 260 24.43 12.25 3.53
N ILE A 261 25.01 11.55 2.55
CA ILE A 261 24.58 11.63 1.15
C ILE A 261 23.11 11.20 1.01
N ILE A 262 22.75 10.04 1.57
CA ILE A 262 21.36 9.55 1.52
C ILE A 262 20.39 10.54 2.21
N GLU A 263 20.79 11.17 3.34
CA GLU A 263 19.97 12.22 3.97
C GLU A 263 19.75 13.42 3.04
N SER A 264 20.79 13.90 2.36
CA SER A 264 20.67 15.00 1.39
C SER A 264 19.74 14.65 0.23
N ASP A 265 19.85 13.43 -0.31
CA ASP A 265 18.98 12.96 -1.40
C ASP A 265 17.52 12.77 -0.94
N LEU A 266 17.30 12.35 0.31
CA LEU A 266 15.98 12.30 0.93
C LEU A 266 15.39 13.70 1.10
N GLN A 267 16.19 14.67 1.54
CA GLN A 267 15.76 16.06 1.66
C GLN A 267 15.34 16.64 0.30
N TYR A 268 16.12 16.38 -0.75
CA TYR A 268 15.73 16.71 -2.12
C TYR A 268 14.40 16.03 -2.52
N SER A 269 14.23 14.75 -2.16
CA SER A 269 12.99 14.01 -2.43
C SER A 269 11.78 14.57 -1.67
N VAL A 270 11.96 15.13 -0.46
CA VAL A 270 10.92 15.86 0.28
C VAL A 270 10.46 17.09 -0.50
N GLU A 271 11.41 17.89 -1.00
CA GLU A 271 11.12 19.12 -1.76
C GLU A 271 10.40 18.79 -3.06
N LEU A 272 10.85 17.75 -3.77
CA LEU A 272 10.21 17.29 -4.98
C LEU A 272 8.80 16.75 -4.72
N LEU A 273 8.61 15.96 -3.67
CA LEU A 273 7.30 15.41 -3.33
C LEU A 273 6.32 16.50 -2.86
N ALA A 274 6.80 17.57 -2.22
CA ALA A 274 6.00 18.75 -1.89
C ALA A 274 5.41 19.45 -3.13
N ILE A 275 6.08 19.35 -4.28
CA ILE A 275 5.59 19.88 -5.56
C ILE A 275 4.66 18.86 -6.24
N GLN A 276 5.04 17.58 -6.26
CA GLN A 276 4.31 16.54 -6.99
C GLN A 276 3.02 16.10 -6.29
N GLU A 277 3.03 16.02 -4.96
CA GLU A 277 1.93 15.53 -4.12
C GLU A 277 1.74 16.46 -2.90
N PRO A 278 1.32 17.73 -3.11
CA PRO A 278 1.17 18.70 -2.03
C PRO A 278 0.05 18.30 -1.05
N TYR A 279 0.15 18.81 0.17
CA TYR A 279 -0.86 18.69 1.21
C TYR A 279 -1.06 20.02 1.94
N THR A 280 -2.20 20.17 2.62
CA THR A 280 -2.52 21.36 3.42
C THR A 280 -2.59 21.00 4.89
N THR A 281 -1.97 21.80 5.76
CA THR A 281 -2.06 21.61 7.20
C THR A 281 -3.23 22.43 7.77
N THR A 282 -4.06 21.78 8.58
CA THR A 282 -5.14 22.40 9.35
C THR A 282 -5.00 22.09 10.83
N HIS A 283 -5.64 22.90 11.67
CA HIS A 283 -5.66 22.69 13.11
C HIS A 283 -7.10 22.54 13.60
N ASP A 284 -7.41 21.42 14.24
CA ASP A 284 -8.68 21.23 14.93
C ASP A 284 -8.68 22.01 16.25
N SER A 285 -9.58 22.98 16.35
CA SER A 285 -9.79 23.82 17.53
C SER A 285 -10.80 23.22 18.51
N GLY A 286 -11.45 22.09 18.15
CA GLY A 286 -12.55 21.47 18.89
C GLY A 286 -12.16 20.36 19.89
N GLY A 287 -10.89 19.94 19.94
CA GLY A 287 -10.30 19.18 21.06
C GLY A 287 -10.88 17.79 21.38
N ALA A 288 -11.79 17.23 20.59
CA ALA A 288 -12.58 16.07 21.02
C ALA A 288 -12.20 14.72 20.39
N SER A 289 -11.45 14.69 19.28
CA SER A 289 -11.15 13.41 18.62
C SER A 289 -9.87 12.78 19.15
N ARG A 290 -10.00 11.60 19.78
CA ARG A 290 -8.87 10.72 20.18
C ARG A 290 -7.92 10.38 19.03
N MET A 291 -8.35 10.59 17.78
CA MET A 291 -7.60 10.29 16.57
C MET A 291 -6.70 11.43 16.10
N ILE A 292 -6.84 12.65 16.66
CA ILE A 292 -6.03 13.81 16.29
C ILE A 292 -4.97 14.05 17.37
N TYR A 293 -3.71 13.95 16.99
CA TYR A 293 -2.58 14.23 17.89
C TYR A 293 -2.20 15.71 17.83
N ASN A 294 -2.13 16.37 19.00
CA ASN A 294 -1.79 17.81 19.14
C ASN A 294 -2.60 18.76 18.25
N GLY A 295 -3.81 18.39 17.87
CA GLY A 295 -4.71 19.22 17.06
C GLY A 295 -4.26 19.44 15.61
N ARG A 296 -3.12 18.91 15.15
CA ARG A 296 -2.64 19.08 13.76
C ARG A 296 -3.18 17.97 12.86
N ILE A 297 -3.65 18.35 11.68
CA ILE A 297 -4.08 17.43 10.62
C ILE A 297 -3.43 17.87 9.31
N ASP A 298 -2.85 16.92 8.58
CA ASP A 298 -2.33 17.16 7.23
C ASP A 298 -3.28 16.49 6.21
N LEU A 299 -3.85 17.30 5.32
CA LEU A 299 -4.83 16.90 4.32
C LEU A 299 -4.17 16.75 2.94
N TYR A 300 -4.13 15.51 2.48
CA TYR A 300 -3.57 15.08 1.21
C TYR A 300 -4.68 14.91 0.16
N LYS A 301 -4.30 14.89 -1.11
CA LYS A 301 -5.23 14.68 -2.22
C LYS A 301 -5.94 13.32 -2.14
N ASP A 302 -5.20 12.26 -1.83
CA ASP A 302 -5.69 10.89 -1.82
C ASP A 302 -4.80 10.00 -0.92
N SER A 303 -5.24 8.76 -0.71
CA SER A 303 -4.50 7.78 0.11
C SER A 303 -3.15 7.38 -0.49
N TRP A 304 -2.97 7.54 -1.81
CA TRP A 304 -1.70 7.27 -2.47
C TRP A 304 -0.65 8.31 -2.06
N ALA A 305 -0.99 9.59 -2.08
CA ALA A 305 -0.13 10.66 -1.60
C ALA A 305 0.29 10.42 -0.14
N ILE A 306 -0.66 10.07 0.75
CA ILE A 306 -0.37 9.70 2.14
C ILE A 306 0.66 8.56 2.21
N ARG A 307 0.45 7.50 1.42
CA ARG A 307 1.34 6.33 1.39
C ARG A 307 2.76 6.70 0.97
N VAL A 308 2.92 7.48 -0.11
CA VAL A 308 4.25 7.87 -0.61
C VAL A 308 4.96 8.77 0.41
N TRP A 309 4.26 9.75 0.97
CA TRP A 309 4.81 10.61 2.03
C TRP A 309 5.23 9.83 3.27
N ASN A 310 4.40 8.92 3.75
CA ASN A 310 4.71 8.12 4.93
C ASN A 310 5.84 7.12 4.69
N ASN A 311 5.95 6.54 3.48
CA ASN A 311 7.08 5.71 3.11
C ASN A 311 8.39 6.52 3.08
N LEU A 312 8.36 7.74 2.54
CA LEU A 312 9.50 8.65 2.56
C LEU A 312 9.92 8.98 3.99
N ARG A 313 8.97 9.37 4.85
CA ARG A 313 9.24 9.71 6.25
C ARG A 313 9.80 8.53 7.03
N ASN A 314 9.24 7.33 6.86
CA ASN A 314 9.77 6.11 7.47
C ASN A 314 11.20 5.83 7.04
N LEU A 315 11.50 5.95 5.74
CA LEU A 315 12.85 5.75 5.23
C LEU A 315 13.82 6.77 5.79
N TYR A 316 13.40 8.04 5.89
CA TYR A 316 14.18 9.11 6.49
C TYR A 316 14.43 8.82 7.98
N MET A 317 13.42 8.38 8.73
CA MET A 317 13.62 7.97 10.13
C MET A 317 14.68 6.87 10.28
N ILE A 318 14.68 5.86 9.40
CA ILE A 318 15.71 4.80 9.42
C ILE A 318 17.11 5.38 9.19
N VAL A 319 17.28 6.26 8.20
CA VAL A 319 18.58 6.91 7.93
C VAL A 319 19.03 7.76 9.12
N CYS A 320 18.11 8.52 9.74
CA CYS A 320 18.41 9.27 10.95
C CYS A 320 18.82 8.36 12.12
N GLU A 321 18.17 7.20 12.30
CA GLU A 321 18.56 6.23 13.33
C GLU A 321 19.97 5.67 13.09
N ILE A 322 20.31 5.31 11.84
CA ILE A 322 21.66 4.89 11.44
C ILE A 322 22.67 5.99 11.78
N ARG A 323 22.37 7.24 11.43
CA ARG A 323 23.24 8.38 11.74
C ARG A 323 23.43 8.58 13.23
N LEU A 324 22.35 8.51 14.03
CA LEU A 324 22.46 8.62 15.48
C LEU A 324 23.37 7.53 16.06
N TYR A 325 23.26 6.31 15.56
CA TYR A 325 24.15 5.21 15.95
C TYR A 325 25.60 5.51 15.58
N LEU A 326 25.87 5.88 14.33
CA LEU A 326 27.22 6.16 13.82
C LEU A 326 27.87 7.34 14.54
N LEU A 327 27.16 8.45 14.71
CA LEU A 327 27.65 9.64 15.42
C LEU A 327 28.04 9.29 16.87
N LYS A 328 27.19 8.53 17.59
CA LYS A 328 27.50 8.07 18.94
C LYS A 328 28.70 7.12 18.95
N LYS A 329 28.79 6.20 17.99
CA LYS A 329 29.90 5.25 17.90
C LYS A 329 31.23 5.97 17.66
N ILE A 330 31.28 6.90 16.72
CA ILE A 330 32.49 7.69 16.43
C ILE A 330 32.92 8.49 17.68
N LEU A 331 31.98 9.17 18.34
CA LEU A 331 32.26 9.93 19.57
C LEU A 331 32.86 9.07 20.69
N VAL A 332 32.50 7.79 20.76
CA VAL A 332 32.97 6.88 21.82
C VAL A 332 34.27 6.15 21.43
N THR A 333 34.45 5.84 20.14
CA THR A 333 35.50 4.91 19.69
C THR A 333 36.72 5.58 19.08
N ASP A 334 36.63 6.86 18.71
CA ASP A 334 37.76 7.60 18.16
C ASP A 334 38.38 8.53 19.22
N PRO A 335 39.52 8.15 19.83
CA PRO A 335 40.19 8.96 20.84
C PRO A 335 40.96 10.15 20.24
N THR A 336 41.10 10.22 18.90
CA THR A 336 41.91 11.24 18.21
C THR A 336 41.11 12.50 17.86
N LEU A 337 39.80 12.50 18.14
CA LEU A 337 38.92 13.61 17.81
C LEU A 337 39.28 14.89 18.56
N THR A 338 39.51 15.97 17.81
CA THR A 338 39.68 17.31 18.36
C THR A 338 38.39 17.80 19.03
N LEU A 339 38.51 18.71 20.02
CA LEU A 339 37.35 19.29 20.71
C LEU A 339 36.34 19.92 19.73
N ALA A 340 36.83 20.69 18.75
CA ALA A 340 36.00 21.32 17.73
C ALA A 340 35.22 20.29 16.89
N PHE A 341 35.85 19.17 16.55
CA PHE A 341 35.16 18.11 15.81
C PHE A 341 34.14 17.38 16.68
N GLN A 342 34.45 17.12 17.95
CA GLN A 342 33.49 16.54 18.90
C GLN A 342 32.24 17.43 19.06
N GLU A 343 32.41 18.75 19.16
CA GLU A 343 31.30 19.71 19.20
C GLU A 343 30.47 19.67 17.91
N SER A 344 31.12 19.60 16.75
CA SER A 344 30.44 19.43 15.46
C SER A 344 29.59 18.14 15.41
N LEU A 345 30.13 17.01 15.86
CA LEU A 345 29.39 15.74 15.92
C LEU A 345 28.21 15.80 16.90
N LYS A 346 28.38 16.44 18.06
CA LYS A 346 27.31 16.65 19.04
C LYS A 346 26.19 17.52 18.47
N LEU A 347 26.53 18.56 17.71
CA LEU A 347 25.55 19.39 17.01
C LEU A 347 24.79 18.58 15.96
N LYS A 348 25.48 17.78 15.13
CA LYS A 348 24.83 16.87 14.16
C LYS A 348 23.87 15.89 14.85
N LEU A 349 24.24 15.35 16.01
CA LEU A 349 23.39 14.47 16.80
C LEU A 349 22.11 15.18 17.26
N GLN A 350 22.22 16.44 17.72
CA GLN A 350 21.06 17.25 18.11
C GLN A 350 20.14 17.53 16.92
N ILE A 351 20.70 17.94 15.78
CA ILE A 351 19.94 18.20 14.54
C ILE A 351 19.21 16.93 14.10
N THR A 352 19.89 15.78 14.04
CA THR A 352 19.26 14.52 13.63
C THR A 352 18.13 14.10 14.59
N LYS A 353 18.24 14.36 15.90
CA LYS A 353 17.13 14.15 16.84
C LYS A 353 15.94 15.08 16.58
N GLN A 354 16.19 16.34 16.25
CA GLN A 354 15.13 17.29 15.90
C GLN A 354 14.40 16.86 14.62
N THR A 355 15.14 16.42 13.60
CA THR A 355 14.58 15.86 12.37
C THR A 355 13.68 14.65 12.67
N LEU A 356 14.14 13.72 13.51
CA LEU A 356 13.32 12.56 13.93
C LEU A 356 12.02 12.96 14.63
N SER A 357 12.06 13.95 15.53
CA SER A 357 10.86 14.45 16.20
C SER A 357 9.88 15.04 15.18
N LYS A 358 10.37 15.86 14.24
CA LYS A 358 9.53 16.46 13.20
C LYS A 358 8.90 15.41 12.29
N LEU A 359 9.69 14.43 11.83
CA LEU A 359 9.18 13.32 11.02
C LEU A 359 8.09 12.54 11.74
N GLY A 360 8.25 12.34 13.05
CA GLY A 360 7.22 11.72 13.88
C GLY A 360 5.93 12.52 13.91
N ASP A 361 6.01 13.83 14.20
CA ASP A 361 4.84 14.71 14.20
C ASP A 361 4.13 14.75 12.83
N ASP A 362 4.90 14.77 11.73
CA ASP A 362 4.37 14.77 10.36
C ASP A 362 3.65 13.44 10.02
N ILE A 363 4.15 12.30 10.50
CA ILE A 363 3.46 11.00 10.38
C ILE A 363 2.14 11.01 11.15
N LEU A 364 2.15 11.48 12.40
CA LEU A 364 0.97 11.49 13.27
C LEU A 364 -0.15 12.36 12.69
N ALA A 365 0.20 13.48 12.05
CA ALA A 365 -0.75 14.37 11.38
C ALA A 365 -1.50 13.71 10.20
N THR A 366 -1.01 12.58 9.66
CA THR A 366 -1.68 11.85 8.57
C THR A 366 -2.80 10.92 9.04
N ILE A 367 -2.80 10.54 10.33
CA ILE A 367 -3.65 9.47 10.87
C ILE A 367 -5.14 9.70 10.64
N PRO A 368 -5.71 10.90 10.91
CA PRO A 368 -7.15 11.14 10.75
C PRO A 368 -7.64 10.85 9.33
N GLN A 369 -6.94 11.37 8.32
CA GLN A 369 -7.30 11.17 6.92
C GLN A 369 -6.98 9.75 6.44
N ALA A 370 -5.84 9.20 6.83
CA ALA A 370 -5.41 7.86 6.43
C ALA A 370 -6.38 6.76 6.90
N LEU A 371 -7.01 6.93 8.06
CA LEU A 371 -8.04 6.03 8.57
C LEU A 371 -9.45 6.30 7.99
N GLY A 372 -9.60 7.31 7.14
CA GLY A 372 -10.88 7.66 6.52
C GLY A 372 -11.85 8.39 7.44
N PHE A 373 -11.38 8.99 8.54
CA PHE A 373 -12.22 9.81 9.43
C PHE A 373 -12.50 11.20 8.87
N LEU A 374 -11.76 11.62 7.84
CA LEU A 374 -11.92 12.91 7.16
C LEU A 374 -11.79 12.71 5.66
N SER A 375 -12.82 13.11 4.89
CA SER A 375 -12.80 13.04 3.42
C SER A 375 -12.46 14.39 2.78
N SER A 376 -12.71 15.53 3.46
CA SER A 376 -12.35 16.87 2.98
C SER A 376 -12.33 17.92 4.10
N VAL A 377 -11.80 19.12 3.80
CA VAL A 377 -11.75 20.31 4.69
C VAL A 377 -13.14 20.71 5.23
N SER A 378 -14.22 20.37 4.51
CA SER A 378 -15.59 20.81 4.84
C SER A 378 -16.34 19.88 5.81
N GLU A 379 -15.77 18.73 6.19
CA GLU A 379 -16.39 17.73 7.07
C GLU A 379 -15.70 17.68 8.43
N LEU A 380 -15.73 18.78 9.18
CA LEU A 380 -15.38 18.75 10.61
C LEU A 380 -16.52 18.08 11.38
N CYS A 381 -16.38 16.75 11.56
CA CYS A 381 -17.09 15.83 12.45
C CYS A 381 -18.61 16.05 12.70
N PRO A 382 -19.49 15.16 12.20
CA PRO A 382 -20.58 14.65 13.02
C PRO A 382 -19.97 13.76 14.13
N SER A 383 -20.65 13.64 15.28
CA SER A 383 -20.27 12.76 16.38
C SER A 383 -19.91 11.36 15.86
N VAL A 384 -18.63 10.99 15.93
CA VAL A 384 -18.14 9.71 15.41
C VAL A 384 -18.79 8.58 16.18
N ASP A 385 -19.65 7.84 15.49
CA ASP A 385 -20.21 6.60 16.00
C ASP A 385 -19.07 5.60 16.27
N LEU A 386 -19.11 4.96 17.43
CA LEU A 386 -18.07 4.03 17.93
C LEU A 386 -17.93 2.76 17.07
N SER A 387 -18.69 2.67 15.98
CA SER A 387 -18.79 1.56 15.04
C SER A 387 -17.91 1.69 13.79
N PHE A 388 -17.33 2.87 13.50
CA PHE A 388 -16.48 3.04 12.31
C PHE A 388 -15.08 2.44 12.53
N GLN A 389 -14.90 1.23 12.04
CA GLN A 389 -13.59 0.60 11.85
C GLN A 389 -12.92 1.31 10.67
N GLY A 390 -11.90 2.12 10.94
CA GLY A 390 -11.20 2.91 9.91
C GLY A 390 -10.70 2.08 8.73
N SER A 391 -10.19 2.76 7.69
CA SER A 391 -9.66 2.10 6.49
C SER A 391 -8.70 0.95 6.82
N VAL A 392 -9.00 -0.28 6.37
CA VAL A 392 -8.16 -1.46 6.60
C VAL A 392 -6.76 -1.28 6.00
N SER A 393 -6.68 -0.75 4.77
CA SER A 393 -5.40 -0.42 4.14
C SER A 393 -4.71 0.75 4.82
N GLY A 394 -5.47 1.72 5.34
CA GLY A 394 -4.96 2.81 6.16
C GLY A 394 -4.30 2.29 7.44
N GLY A 395 -5.00 1.44 8.21
CA GLY A 395 -4.48 0.82 9.42
C GLY A 395 -3.23 -0.03 9.15
N TYR A 396 -3.21 -0.78 8.05
CA TYR A 396 -2.03 -1.53 7.61
C TYR A 396 -0.83 -0.63 7.39
N ILE A 397 -0.97 0.44 6.58
CA ILE A 397 0.11 1.39 6.28
C ILE A 397 0.59 2.07 7.57
N LEU A 398 -0.35 2.51 8.40
CA LEU A 398 -0.05 3.27 9.62
C LEU A 398 0.56 2.40 10.73
N THR A 399 0.33 1.08 10.75
CA THR A 399 0.89 0.20 11.79
C THR A 399 2.42 0.32 11.84
N TRP A 400 3.07 0.29 10.67
CA TRP A 400 4.51 0.44 10.60
C TRP A 400 4.97 1.87 10.95
N CYS A 401 4.26 2.88 10.44
CA CYS A 401 4.54 4.28 10.75
C CYS A 401 4.48 4.56 12.26
N LEU A 402 3.41 4.12 12.93
CA LEU A 402 3.24 4.26 14.37
C LEU A 402 4.33 3.52 15.13
N TYR A 403 4.73 2.32 14.70
CA TYR A 403 5.84 1.63 15.32
C TYR A 403 7.17 2.40 15.20
N MET A 404 7.48 2.93 14.01
CA MET A 404 8.66 3.79 13.81
C MET A 404 8.64 5.01 14.72
N VAL A 405 7.49 5.68 14.88
CA VAL A 405 7.35 6.81 15.82
C VAL A 405 7.47 6.36 17.27
N GLY A 406 6.84 5.25 17.65
CA GLY A 406 6.85 4.75 19.04
C GLY A 406 8.24 4.35 19.53
N LYS A 407 8.99 3.62 18.70
CA LYS A 407 10.36 3.17 19.04
C LYS A 407 11.43 4.27 18.93
N CYS A 408 11.10 5.38 18.26
CA CYS A 408 12.06 6.43 17.97
C CYS A 408 12.62 7.04 19.28
N PRO A 409 13.96 7.21 19.38
CA PRO A 409 14.60 7.75 20.58
C PRO A 409 14.33 9.25 20.81
N ALA A 410 13.77 9.95 19.82
CA ALA A 410 13.37 11.36 19.94
C ALA A 410 11.91 11.53 20.44
N THR A 411 11.12 10.45 20.47
CA THR A 411 9.71 10.50 20.84
C THR A 411 9.55 10.72 22.34
N LYS A 412 8.68 11.66 22.71
CA LYS A 412 8.40 12.01 24.12
C LYS A 412 7.45 10.98 24.74
N GLY A 413 7.45 10.87 26.08
CA GLY A 413 6.62 9.89 26.80
C GLY A 413 5.11 10.02 26.51
N GLU A 414 4.57 11.24 26.50
CA GLU A 414 3.16 11.51 26.14
C GLU A 414 2.83 11.03 24.72
N THR A 415 3.69 11.38 23.74
CA THR A 415 3.56 10.95 22.34
C THR A 415 3.61 9.43 22.22
N ARG A 416 4.55 8.79 22.91
CA ARG A 416 4.73 7.33 22.89
C ARG A 416 3.51 6.62 23.47
N LYS A 417 2.96 7.11 24.58
CA LYS A 417 1.70 6.58 25.15
C LYS A 417 0.55 6.69 24.16
N TRP A 418 0.41 7.84 23.50
CA TRP A 418 -0.62 8.03 22.47
C TRP A 418 -0.47 7.03 21.31
N VAL A 419 0.77 6.85 20.81
CA VAL A 419 1.10 5.87 19.76
C VAL A 419 0.77 4.45 20.18
N ILE A 420 1.16 4.05 21.40
CA ILE A 420 0.85 2.72 21.96
C ILE A 420 -0.65 2.48 21.96
N GLN A 421 -1.44 3.47 22.40
CA GLN A 421 -2.90 3.34 22.45
C GLN A 421 -3.50 3.15 21.05
N ARG A 422 -2.98 3.84 20.02
CA ARG A 422 -3.45 3.66 18.64
C ARG A 422 -3.09 2.29 18.07
N LEU A 423 -1.88 1.79 18.34
CA LEU A 423 -1.51 0.44 17.93
C LEU A 423 -2.35 -0.64 18.63
N GLN A 424 -2.71 -0.43 19.89
CA GLN A 424 -3.67 -1.30 20.60
C GLN A 424 -5.05 -1.26 19.95
N ASP A 425 -5.55 -0.07 19.60
CA ASP A 425 -6.81 0.08 18.87
C ASP A 425 -6.79 -0.66 17.52
N PHE A 426 -5.67 -0.62 16.79
CA PHE A 426 -5.50 -1.35 15.53
C PHE A 426 -5.52 -2.87 15.75
N GLY A 427 -4.86 -3.34 16.80
CA GLY A 427 -4.85 -4.75 17.19
C GLY A 427 -6.23 -5.28 17.56
N TRP A 428 -6.95 -4.58 18.45
CA TRP A 428 -8.21 -5.06 19.00
C TRP A 428 -9.42 -4.77 18.11
N ASN A 429 -9.47 -3.59 17.48
CA ASN A 429 -10.67 -3.14 16.76
C ASN A 429 -10.57 -3.33 15.24
N MET A 430 -9.37 -3.39 14.67
CA MET A 430 -9.16 -3.59 13.22
C MET A 430 -8.60 -4.98 12.89
N GLY A 431 -8.34 -5.81 13.91
CA GLY A 431 -7.75 -7.14 13.76
C GLY A 431 -6.34 -7.13 13.16
N ILE A 432 -5.58 -6.04 13.36
CA ILE A 432 -4.17 -5.92 12.97
C ILE A 432 -3.30 -6.32 14.15
N SER A 433 -3.36 -7.58 14.52
CA SER A 433 -2.68 -8.17 15.67
C SER A 433 -1.15 -8.05 15.66
N ILE A 434 -0.50 -7.86 14.50
CA ILE A 434 0.92 -7.49 14.49
C ILE A 434 1.18 -6.19 15.26
N ALA A 435 0.23 -5.26 15.29
CA ALA A 435 0.32 -4.03 16.07
C ALA A 435 0.49 -4.31 17.57
N LEU A 436 -0.15 -5.35 18.13
CA LEU A 436 -0.01 -5.71 19.54
C LEU A 436 1.41 -6.19 19.88
N ARG A 437 2.05 -6.95 18.97
CA ARG A 437 3.45 -7.36 19.14
C ARG A 437 4.40 -6.16 19.09
N LEU A 438 4.13 -5.21 18.20
CA LEU A 438 4.91 -3.97 18.10
C LEU A 438 4.77 -3.11 19.36
N VAL A 439 3.60 -3.11 20.02
CA VAL A 439 3.40 -2.46 21.32
C VAL A 439 4.31 -3.05 22.39
N GLU A 440 4.40 -4.38 22.49
CA GLU A 440 5.30 -5.02 23.46
C GLU A 440 6.75 -4.59 23.29
N ASP A 441 7.20 -4.42 22.04
CA ASP A 441 8.56 -3.97 21.75
C ASP A 441 8.77 -2.50 22.13
N ILE A 442 7.83 -1.60 21.78
CA ILE A 442 7.88 -0.18 22.17
C ILE A 442 7.93 -0.03 23.69
N VAL A 443 7.12 -0.82 24.42
CA VAL A 443 7.09 -0.79 25.89
C VAL A 443 8.44 -1.20 26.48
N LYS A 444 9.08 -2.24 25.93
CA LYS A 444 10.44 -2.64 26.35
C LYS A 444 11.46 -1.53 26.10
N ILE A 445 11.38 -0.85 24.95
CA ILE A 445 12.26 0.28 24.62
C ILE A 445 12.07 1.44 25.60
N ASP A 446 10.82 1.77 25.95
CA ASP A 446 10.50 2.85 26.90
C ASP A 446 11.02 2.56 28.30
N GLN A 447 10.91 1.29 28.74
CA GLN A 447 11.44 0.82 30.03
C GLN A 447 12.97 0.87 30.08
N LEU A 448 13.66 0.63 28.97
CA LEU A 448 15.13 0.70 28.90
C LEU A 448 15.66 2.15 28.79
N ALA A 449 14.80 3.10 28.40
CA ALA A 449 15.15 4.51 28.26
C ALA A 449 14.85 5.35 29.51
N SER A 450 14.03 4.83 30.43
CA SER A 450 13.72 5.40 31.75
C SER A 450 14.76 4.99 32.79
#